data_AF-A0A530R2P7-F1
#
_entry.id   AF-A0A530R2P7-F1
#
_cell.length_a   1.000
_cell.length_b   1.000
_cell.length_c   1.000
_cell.angle_alpha   90.00
_cell.angle_beta   90.00
_cell.angle_gamma   90.00
#
_symmetry.space_group_name_H-M   'P 1'
#
loop_
_entity.id
_entity.type
_entity.pdbx_description
1 polymer ?
#
loop_
_entity_poly.entity_id
_entity_poly.type
_entity_poly.pdbx_seq_one_letter_code
_entity_poly.pdbx_strand_id
1 'polypeptide(L)'
;MQDVHWPGAAFGYFPSYTLGAVMAAQQWAALTRDHPSADEDLATGNFAAINDWRREKIWSQGSRWSTPDLLERATSEKLNAAHFTDHLKKRYGA
;
A
#
# COMPACT_ATOMS: atom_id res chain seq x y z
N MET A 1 -23.74 -12.31 -13.27
CA MET A 1 -23.64 -10.94 -13.83
C MET A 1 -23.45 -9.91 -12.71
N GLN A 2 -22.64 -10.21 -11.69
CA GLN A 2 -22.40 -9.28 -10.58
C GLN A 2 -21.45 -8.14 -10.98
N ASP A 3 -20.44 -8.44 -11.80
CA ASP A 3 -19.40 -7.49 -12.19
C ASP A 3 -19.47 -7.07 -13.67
N VAL A 4 -19.42 -5.75 -13.90
CA VAL A 4 -19.47 -5.13 -15.24
C VAL A 4 -18.13 -5.25 -16.00
N HIS A 5 -17.04 -5.60 -15.32
CA HIS A 5 -15.71 -5.70 -15.91
C HIS A 5 -15.63 -6.73 -17.06
N TRP A 6 -16.35 -7.85 -16.95
CA TRP A 6 -16.34 -8.90 -17.98
C TRP A 6 -17.01 -8.46 -19.28
N PRO A 7 -18.26 -7.95 -19.29
CA PRO A 7 -18.86 -7.42 -20.53
C PRO A 7 -18.14 -6.16 -21.03
N GLY A 8 -17.47 -5.42 -20.16
CA GLY A 8 -16.59 -4.30 -20.54
C GLY A 8 -15.20 -4.71 -21.05
N ALA A 9 -14.92 -6.01 -21.21
CA ALA A 9 -13.65 -6.56 -21.65
C ALA A 9 -12.41 -6.12 -20.83
N ALA A 10 -12.59 -5.76 -19.56
CA ALA A 10 -11.52 -5.37 -18.63
C ALA A 10 -10.77 -6.61 -18.09
N PHE A 11 -10.32 -7.49 -18.99
CA PHE A 11 -9.53 -8.66 -18.65
C PHE A 11 -8.13 -8.24 -18.16
N GLY A 12 -7.65 -8.88 -17.09
CA GLY A 12 -6.41 -8.49 -16.41
C GLY A 12 -6.56 -7.32 -15.43
N TYR A 13 -7.76 -6.73 -15.29
CA TYR A 13 -8.00 -5.64 -14.35
C TYR A 13 -8.11 -6.11 -12.89
N PHE A 14 -8.81 -7.23 -12.65
CA PHE A 14 -9.08 -7.71 -11.28
C PHE A 14 -7.85 -7.92 -10.39
N PRO A 15 -6.71 -8.45 -10.88
CA PRO A 15 -5.50 -8.57 -10.07
C PRO A 15 -5.04 -7.25 -9.44
N SER A 16 -5.35 -6.11 -10.05
CA SER A 16 -4.97 -4.78 -9.53
C SER A 16 -5.59 -4.49 -8.16
N TYR A 17 -6.79 -5.01 -7.86
CA TYR A 17 -7.42 -4.83 -6.55
C TYR A 17 -6.62 -5.49 -5.44
N THR A 18 -6.22 -6.75 -5.63
CA THR A 18 -5.41 -7.48 -4.65
C THR A 18 -4.01 -6.89 -4.54
N LEU A 19 -3.40 -6.51 -5.68
CA LEU A 19 -2.12 -5.82 -5.67
C LEU A 19 -2.19 -4.53 -4.86
N GLY A 20 -3.25 -3.74 -5.00
CA GLY A 20 -3.46 -2.53 -4.20
C GLY A 20 -3.47 -2.81 -2.69
N ALA A 21 -4.17 -3.85 -2.25
CA ALA A 21 -4.21 -4.23 -0.83
C ALA A 21 -2.83 -4.69 -0.31
N VAL A 22 -2.11 -5.50 -1.08
CA VAL A 22 -0.76 -5.97 -0.72
C VAL A 22 0.23 -4.80 -0.65
N MET A 23 0.22 -3.93 -1.66
CA MET A 23 1.06 -2.74 -1.72
C MET A 23 0.74 -1.76 -0.58
N ALA A 24 -0.52 -1.64 -0.17
CA ALA A 24 -0.91 -0.76 0.93
C ALA A 24 -0.34 -1.26 2.27
N ALA A 25 -0.41 -2.57 2.54
CA ALA A 25 0.16 -3.15 3.75
C ALA A 25 1.69 -3.00 3.81
N GLN A 26 2.39 -3.24 2.70
CA GLN A 26 3.84 -3.06 2.62
C GLN A 26 4.24 -1.58 2.77
N GLN A 27 3.51 -0.65 2.15
CA GLN A 27 3.73 0.78 2.37
C GLN A 27 3.52 1.17 3.83
N TRP A 28 2.50 0.62 4.50
CA TRP A 28 2.28 0.89 5.92
C TRP A 28 3.41 0.38 6.80
N ALA A 29 3.91 -0.84 6.55
CA ALA A 29 5.04 -1.40 7.29
C ALA A 29 6.33 -0.57 7.11
N ALA A 30 6.60 -0.06 5.90
CA ALA A 30 7.72 0.83 5.66
C ALA A 30 7.52 2.19 6.34
N LEU A 31 6.30 2.75 6.26
CA LEU A 31 5.96 4.02 6.90
C LEU A 31 6.13 3.95 8.41
N THR A 32 5.61 2.92 9.08
CA THR A 32 5.73 2.80 10.55
C THR A 32 7.16 2.49 11.00
N ARG A 33 7.98 1.87 10.15
CA ARG A 33 9.43 1.72 10.41
C ARG A 33 10.13 3.08 10.37
N ASP A 34 9.83 3.91 9.37
CA ASP A 34 10.47 5.20 9.17
C ASP A 34 9.89 6.29 10.12
N HIS A 35 8.63 6.13 10.52
CA HIS A 35 7.87 7.02 11.41
C HIS A 35 7.12 6.21 12.49
N PRO A 36 7.80 5.82 13.59
CA PRO A 36 7.23 4.94 14.61
C PRO A 36 5.96 5.43 15.32
N SER A 37 5.72 6.75 15.35
CA SER A 37 4.50 7.34 15.95
C SER A 37 3.29 7.35 15.02
N ALA A 38 3.37 6.78 13.81
CA ALA A 38 2.30 6.84 12.81
C ALA A 38 0.93 6.33 13.31
N ASP A 39 0.92 5.27 14.13
CA ASP A 39 -0.34 4.73 14.69
C ASP A 39 -0.97 5.72 15.70
N GLU A 40 -0.16 6.43 16.50
CA GLU A 40 -0.63 7.44 17.46
C GLU A 40 -1.10 8.71 16.75
N ASP A 41 -0.35 9.16 15.74
CA ASP A 41 -0.73 10.28 14.87
C ASP A 41 -2.08 9.99 14.19
N LEU A 42 -2.25 8.78 13.67
CA LEU A 42 -3.52 8.34 13.08
C LEU A 42 -4.67 8.37 14.11
N ALA A 43 -4.43 7.88 15.33
CA ALA A 43 -5.42 7.83 16.40
C ALA A 43 -5.88 9.22 16.87
N THR A 44 -4.99 10.22 16.78
CA THR A 44 -5.29 11.62 17.15
C THR A 44 -5.82 12.45 15.97
N GLY A 45 -5.92 11.87 14.78
CA GLY A 45 -6.34 12.56 13.57
C GLY A 45 -5.28 13.47 12.94
N ASN A 46 -4.01 13.31 13.35
CA ASN A 46 -2.87 13.96 12.72
C ASN A 46 -2.37 13.14 11.53
N PHE A 47 -2.63 13.62 10.31
CA PHE A 47 -2.22 12.91 9.08
C PHE A 47 -0.98 13.51 8.42
N ALA A 48 -0.38 14.56 8.99
CA ALA A 48 0.67 15.33 8.32
C ALA A 48 1.87 14.46 7.95
N ALA A 49 2.48 13.78 8.94
CA ALA A 49 3.65 12.93 8.71
C ALA A 49 3.35 11.74 7.77
N ILE A 50 2.17 11.13 7.89
CA ILE A 50 1.74 10.02 7.01
C ILE A 50 1.66 10.50 5.55
N ASN A 51 1.05 11.66 5.32
CA ASN A 51 0.90 12.23 3.99
C ASN A 51 2.22 12.73 3.42
N ASP A 52 3.10 13.29 4.25
CA ASP A 52 4.41 13.77 3.83
C ASP A 52 5.31 12.60 3.41
N TRP A 53 5.31 11.48 4.16
CA TRP A 53 6.00 10.26 3.75
C TRP A 53 5.50 9.77 2.38
N ARG A 54 4.17 9.72 2.17
CA ARG A 54 3.59 9.30 0.89
C ARG A 54 3.92 10.28 -0.24
N ARG A 55 3.91 11.58 0.05
CA ARG A 55 4.26 12.63 -0.92
C ARG A 55 5.69 12.45 -1.40
N GLU A 56 6.62 12.29 -0.49
CA GLU A 56 8.04 12.12 -0.79
C GLU A 56 8.31 10.82 -1.56
N LYS A 57 7.83 9.69 -1.02
CA LYS A 57 8.21 8.36 -1.52
C LYS A 57 7.38 7.88 -2.72
N ILE A 58 6.10 8.28 -2.81
CA ILE A 58 5.14 7.72 -3.78
C ILE A 58 4.59 8.80 -4.70
N TRP A 59 3.84 9.78 -4.17
CA TRP A 59 3.02 10.67 -5.00
C TRP A 59 3.84 11.60 -5.90
N SER A 60 4.96 12.13 -5.39
CA SER A 60 5.84 13.01 -6.17
C SER A 60 6.54 12.30 -7.34
N GLN A 61 6.61 10.96 -7.31
CA GLN A 61 7.26 10.19 -8.36
C GLN A 61 6.37 9.99 -9.59
N GLY A 62 5.03 10.08 -9.43
CA GLY A 62 4.08 9.85 -10.53
C GLY A 62 4.39 8.55 -11.28
N SER A 63 4.47 8.64 -12.62
CA SER A 63 4.83 7.51 -13.50
C SER A 63 6.32 7.47 -13.87
N ARG A 64 7.20 8.06 -13.06
CA ARG A 64 8.65 8.06 -13.32
C ARG A 64 9.27 6.66 -13.27
N TRP A 65 8.71 5.78 -12.44
CA TRP A 65 9.19 4.42 -12.22
C TRP A 65 8.08 3.42 -12.55
N SER A 66 8.48 2.19 -12.87
CA SER A 66 7.52 1.08 -12.89
C SER A 66 6.96 0.87 -11.48
N THR A 67 5.76 0.31 -11.37
CA THR A 67 5.14 0.04 -10.05
C THR A 67 6.03 -0.81 -9.13
N PRO A 68 6.66 -1.91 -9.60
CA PRO A 68 7.63 -2.66 -8.78
C PRO A 68 8.82 -1.82 -8.33
N ASP A 69 9.43 -1.03 -9.23
CA ASP A 69 10.59 -0.21 -8.90
C ASP A 69 10.24 0.92 -7.93
N LEU A 70 9.06 1.54 -8.08
CA LEU A 70 8.55 2.56 -7.18
C LEU A 70 8.39 2.00 -5.76
N LEU A 71 7.79 0.82 -5.65
CA LEU A 71 7.58 0.17 -4.36
C LEU A 71 8.91 -0.24 -3.73
N GLU A 72 9.81 -0.86 -4.49
CA GLU A 72 11.13 -1.24 -3.96
C GLU A 72 11.95 -0.03 -3.49
N ARG A 73 11.90 1.09 -4.22
CA ARG A 73 12.53 2.34 -3.79
C ARG A 73 11.88 2.96 -2.54
N ALA A 74 10.56 2.87 -2.42
CA ALA A 74 9.83 3.46 -1.31
C ALA A 74 9.92 2.63 -0.02
N THR A 75 9.98 1.30 -0.14
CA THR A 75 9.89 0.39 1.02
C THR A 75 11.18 -0.38 1.31
N SER A 76 12.17 -0.30 0.41
CA SER A 76 13.46 -1.00 0.44
C SER A 76 13.39 -2.51 0.20
N GLU A 77 12.29 -3.01 -0.37
CA GLU A 77 12.12 -4.42 -0.71
C GLU A 77 11.13 -4.61 -1.87
N LYS A 78 11.25 -5.74 -2.59
CA LYS A 78 10.27 -6.16 -3.60
C LYS A 78 8.89 -6.37 -2.99
N LEU A 79 7.85 -6.39 -3.82
CA LEU A 79 6.49 -6.63 -3.37
C LEU A 79 6.39 -7.96 -2.59
N ASN A 80 5.91 -7.89 -1.35
CA ASN A 80 5.94 -8.98 -0.39
C ASN A 80 4.58 -9.12 0.31
N ALA A 81 3.88 -10.22 0.05
CA ALA A 81 2.56 -10.50 0.59
C ALA A 81 2.55 -10.83 2.10
N ALA A 82 3.71 -11.02 2.72
CA ALA A 82 3.82 -11.26 4.16
C ALA A 82 3.23 -10.09 4.96
N HIS A 83 3.54 -8.84 4.57
CA HIS A 83 2.99 -7.64 5.23
C HIS A 83 1.47 -7.61 5.27
N PHE A 84 0.82 -8.00 4.16
CA PHE A 84 -0.63 -8.07 4.10
C PHE A 84 -1.19 -9.20 4.98
N THR A 85 -0.55 -10.35 4.96
CA THR A 85 -0.93 -11.49 5.80
C THR A 85 -0.80 -11.14 7.28
N ASP A 86 0.28 -10.48 7.67
CA ASP A 86 0.55 -10.08 9.04
C ASP A 86 -0.41 -8.98 9.49
N HIS A 87 -0.75 -8.02 8.62
CA HIS A 87 -1.81 -7.05 8.88
C HIS A 87 -3.15 -7.73 9.21
N LEU A 88 -3.55 -8.73 8.40
CA LEU A 88 -4.79 -9.46 8.63
C LEU A 88 -4.74 -10.28 9.92
N LYS A 89 -3.64 -10.97 10.20
CA LYS A 89 -3.45 -11.72 11.45
C LYS A 89 -3.48 -10.81 12.67
N LYS A 90 -2.81 -9.66 12.63
CA LYS A 90 -2.84 -8.69 13.74
C LYS A 90 -4.25 -8.17 14.00
N ARG A 91 -5.05 -8.00 12.94
CA ARG A 91 -6.40 -7.43 13.03
C ARG A 91 -7.47 -8.45 13.39
N TYR A 92 -7.34 -9.69 12.93
CA TYR A 92 -8.39 -10.71 12.96
C TYR A 92 -7.94 -12.07 13.54
N GLY A 93 -6.65 -12.28 13.74
CA GLY A 93 -6.12 -13.48 14.37
C GLY A 93 -6.40 -13.43 15.87
N ALA A 94 -7.08 -14.47 16.37
CA ALA A 94 -7.32 -14.68 17.79
C ALA A 94 -6.03 -14.93 18.58
#